data_AF-A0A2M8U386-F1
#
_entry.id   AF-A0A2M8U386-F1
#
_cell.length_a   1.000
_cell.length_b   1.000
_cell.length_c   1.000
_cell.angle_alpha   90.00
_cell.angle_beta   90.00
_cell.angle_gamma   90.00
#
_symmetry.space_group_name_H-M   'P 1'
#
loop_
_entity.id
_entity.type
_entity.pdbx_description
1 polymer ?
#
loop_
_entity_poly.entity_id
_entity_poly.type
_entity_poly.pdbx_seq_one_letter_code
_entity_poly.pdbx_strand_id
1 'polypeptide(L)'
;MTASGRSGPTPWWHPELYARRRPNLMLRQAALAALRSGFAGLGFVEVETPALQVSPGLEPHLKAFATELENPDGSTRPLYLHTSPEFAMKKLLVAGEQRLFQFAPVFRNGERAATHHPAFLMLEWYRAGADYRRIMQDCETLLRGIAAATGKSVLTWQRPNKETMRADVMQPWQYLTVHEAFERFAGLDLAACIGTEPLSPDLAAMRAACAGIGVRVTDGDSWDDLYFRVALDKVEPHLGIGAPCILHDYPIHQAALSRPKKDAPHLAERFELYACGVELANAFSELTDANEQRRRFAADMTLKRQLYGYDYPIDEDFLAALQHGLPDCAGIALGVDRLIMLLAGASRIEEVLWLPVSE
;
A
#
# COMPACT_ATOMS: atom_id res chain seq x y z
N MET A 1 6.29 -29.62 46.41
CA MET A 1 6.53 -28.28 45.85
C MET A 1 6.20 -28.35 44.37
N THR A 2 4.98 -27.91 44.02
CA THR A 2 4.47 -27.86 42.66
C THR A 2 5.18 -26.76 41.90
N ALA A 3 5.99 -27.11 40.91
CA ALA A 3 6.50 -26.17 39.94
C ALA A 3 5.31 -25.63 39.13
N SER A 4 4.88 -24.41 39.46
CA SER A 4 3.93 -23.67 38.64
C SER A 4 4.62 -23.27 37.35
N GLY A 5 4.59 -24.17 36.37
CA GLY A 5 4.98 -23.86 35.00
C GLY A 5 4.03 -22.79 34.48
N ARG A 6 4.52 -21.56 34.29
CA ARG A 6 3.80 -20.55 33.51
C ARG A 6 3.70 -21.11 32.10
N SER A 7 2.53 -21.61 31.70
CA SER A 7 2.27 -21.95 30.31
C SER A 7 2.31 -20.64 29.52
N GLY A 8 3.36 -20.45 28.73
CA GLY A 8 3.39 -19.38 27.73
C GLY A 8 2.23 -19.52 26.75
N PRO A 9 1.95 -18.49 25.92
CA PRO A 9 0.95 -18.60 24.87
C PRO A 9 1.24 -19.82 23.99
N THR A 10 0.19 -20.56 23.62
CA THR A 10 0.30 -21.71 22.73
C THR A 10 0.94 -21.28 21.40
N PRO A 11 2.03 -21.92 20.95
CA PRO A 11 2.73 -21.49 19.75
C PRO A 11 1.90 -21.73 18.48
N TRP A 12 2.11 -20.90 17.46
CA TRP A 12 1.32 -20.92 16.21
C TRP A 12 1.33 -22.27 15.47
N TRP A 13 2.38 -23.09 15.66
CA TRP A 13 2.49 -24.43 15.07
C TRP A 13 1.70 -25.50 15.83
N HIS A 14 1.18 -25.20 17.02
CA HIS A 14 0.44 -26.17 17.80
C HIS A 14 -0.79 -26.68 17.02
N PRO A 15 -1.05 -28.00 16.96
CA PRO A 15 -2.10 -28.57 16.11
C PRO A 15 -3.48 -27.93 16.28
N GLU A 16 -3.86 -27.56 17.50
CA GLU A 16 -5.14 -26.90 17.77
C GLU A 16 -5.24 -25.49 17.14
N LEU A 17 -4.19 -24.68 17.25
CA LEU A 17 -4.17 -23.34 16.64
C LEU A 17 -4.05 -23.44 15.11
N TYR A 18 -3.26 -24.39 14.61
CA TYR A 18 -3.21 -24.69 13.18
C TYR A 18 -4.58 -25.10 12.65
N ALA A 19 -5.29 -26.01 13.32
CA ALA A 19 -6.62 -26.47 12.91
C ALA A 19 -7.63 -25.33 12.82
N ARG A 20 -7.58 -24.35 13.73
CA ARG A 20 -8.43 -23.14 13.69
C ARG A 20 -8.12 -22.24 12.51
N ARG A 21 -6.85 -22.06 12.14
CA ARG A 21 -6.41 -21.18 11.05
C ARG A 21 -6.45 -21.84 9.67
N ARG A 22 -6.39 -23.18 9.61
CA ARG A 22 -6.31 -23.94 8.37
C ARG A 22 -7.38 -23.54 7.33
N PRO A 23 -8.66 -23.32 7.67
CA PRO A 23 -9.64 -22.84 6.69
C PRO A 23 -9.23 -21.53 6.01
N ASN A 24 -8.70 -20.57 6.77
CA ASN A 24 -8.21 -19.29 6.25
C ASN A 24 -6.98 -19.49 5.34
N LEU A 25 -6.09 -20.41 5.69
CA LEU A 25 -4.90 -20.76 4.89
C LEU A 25 -5.28 -21.47 3.57
N MET A 26 -6.34 -22.27 3.56
CA MET A 26 -6.88 -22.86 2.32
C MET A 26 -7.57 -21.80 1.45
N LEU A 27 -8.28 -20.85 2.06
CA LEU A 27 -8.85 -19.70 1.35
C LEU A 27 -7.74 -18.84 0.72
N ARG A 28 -6.64 -18.58 1.43
CA ARG A 28 -5.44 -17.94 0.89
C ARG A 28 -4.95 -18.63 -0.37
N GLN A 29 -4.76 -19.95 -0.31
CA GLN A 29 -4.27 -20.73 -1.45
C GLN A 29 -5.21 -20.61 -2.66
N ALA A 30 -6.52 -20.72 -2.45
CA ALA A 30 -7.52 -20.59 -3.52
C ALA A 30 -7.54 -19.18 -4.12
N ALA A 31 -7.47 -18.14 -3.30
CA ALA A 31 -7.43 -16.74 -3.75
C ALA A 31 -6.15 -16.43 -4.55
N LEU A 32 -4.99 -16.90 -4.10
CA LEU A 32 -3.73 -16.77 -4.84
C LEU A 32 -3.76 -17.48 -6.19
N ALA A 33 -4.35 -18.67 -6.27
CA ALA A 33 -4.54 -19.39 -7.52
C ALA A 33 -5.48 -18.63 -8.47
N ALA A 34 -6.58 -18.07 -7.94
CA ALA A 34 -7.52 -17.26 -8.71
C ALA A 34 -6.88 -15.98 -9.26
N LEU A 35 -6.05 -15.30 -8.46
CA LEU A 35 -5.28 -14.13 -8.89
C LEU A 35 -4.35 -14.48 -10.05
N ARG A 36 -3.54 -15.54 -9.91
CA ARG A 36 -2.66 -16.01 -11.01
C ARG A 36 -3.43 -16.30 -12.29
N SER A 37 -4.56 -17.02 -12.17
CA SER A 37 -5.43 -17.30 -13.33
C SER A 37 -6.01 -16.02 -13.94
N GLY A 38 -6.38 -15.04 -13.11
CA GLY A 38 -6.89 -13.75 -13.56
C GLY A 38 -5.84 -12.95 -14.32
N PHE A 39 -4.62 -12.85 -13.78
CA PHE A 39 -3.49 -12.21 -14.46
C PHE A 39 -3.13 -12.90 -15.78
N ALA A 40 -3.09 -14.23 -15.81
CA ALA A 40 -2.88 -14.99 -17.03
C ALA A 40 -3.96 -14.68 -18.08
N GLY A 41 -5.23 -14.61 -17.67
CA GLY A 41 -6.35 -14.23 -18.55
C GLY A 41 -6.27 -12.78 -19.06
N LEU A 42 -5.60 -11.89 -18.32
CA LEU A 42 -5.34 -10.49 -18.70
C LEU A 42 -4.02 -10.31 -19.48
N GLY A 43 -3.29 -11.40 -19.72
CA GLY A 43 -2.04 -11.44 -20.47
C GLY A 43 -0.85 -10.84 -19.73
N PHE A 44 -0.79 -10.97 -18.40
CA PHE A 44 0.39 -10.60 -17.62
C PHE A 44 1.35 -11.79 -17.46
N VAL A 45 2.62 -11.46 -17.30
CA VAL A 45 3.72 -12.37 -16.97
C VAL A 45 3.99 -12.30 -15.45
N GLU A 46 4.04 -13.46 -14.78
CA GLU A 46 4.52 -13.52 -13.39
C GLU A 46 6.05 -13.41 -13.42
N VAL A 47 6.59 -12.40 -12.73
CA VAL A 47 8.04 -12.15 -12.64
C VAL A 47 8.53 -12.30 -11.20
N GLU A 48 9.84 -12.41 -11.04
CA GLU A 48 10.51 -12.42 -9.74
C GLU A 48 11.64 -11.40 -9.73
N THR A 49 11.70 -10.60 -8.68
CA THR A 49 12.73 -9.58 -8.45
C THR A 49 13.43 -9.82 -7.12
N PRO A 50 14.74 -9.46 -6.99
CA PRO A 50 15.48 -9.69 -5.75
C PRO A 50 14.91 -8.90 -4.56
N ALA A 51 14.78 -9.55 -3.41
CA ALA A 51 14.38 -8.86 -2.17
C ALA A 51 15.52 -8.07 -1.53
N LEU A 52 16.78 -8.46 -1.79
CA LEU A 52 17.98 -7.74 -1.32
C LEU A 52 18.34 -6.65 -2.32
N GLN A 53 18.28 -5.40 -1.89
CA GLN A 53 18.44 -4.22 -2.73
C GLN A 53 19.43 -3.22 -2.14
N VAL A 54 20.03 -2.41 -3.00
CA VAL A 54 20.84 -1.25 -2.57
C VAL A 54 19.95 -0.22 -1.90
N SER A 55 18.78 0.04 -2.47
CA SER A 55 17.76 0.93 -1.90
C SER A 55 16.50 0.11 -1.57
N PRO A 56 15.95 0.19 -0.35
CA PRO A 56 14.77 -0.59 0.02
C PRO A 56 13.45 -0.02 -0.52
N GLY A 57 13.48 1.11 -1.23
CA GLY A 57 12.36 2.03 -1.38
C GLY A 57 12.62 3.31 -0.58
N LEU A 58 11.98 4.40 -0.97
CA LEU A 58 12.33 5.75 -0.50
C LEU A 58 11.16 6.52 0.13
N GLU A 59 10.11 5.82 0.56
CA GLU A 59 9.04 6.43 1.34
C GLU A 59 9.60 6.89 2.72
N PRO A 60 9.42 8.17 3.12
CA PRO A 60 10.04 8.74 4.31
C PRO A 60 9.75 8.02 5.63
N HIS A 61 8.54 7.51 5.82
CA HIS A 61 8.07 6.93 7.09
C HIS A 61 8.32 5.42 7.21
N LEU A 62 8.45 4.69 6.09
CA LEU A 62 8.79 3.27 6.08
C LEU A 62 10.22 3.02 6.53
N LYS A 63 10.42 2.04 7.42
CA LYS A 63 11.76 1.60 7.84
C LYS A 63 12.04 0.23 7.26
N ALA A 64 13.20 0.07 6.65
CA ALA A 64 13.68 -1.19 6.10
C ALA A 64 14.57 -1.95 7.10
N PHE A 65 14.68 -3.26 6.92
CA PHE A 65 15.74 -4.06 7.55
C PHE A 65 17.03 -3.86 6.75
N ALA A 66 18.12 -3.56 7.44
CA ALA A 66 19.46 -3.49 6.86
C ALA A 66 20.21 -4.81 7.07
N THR A 67 21.10 -5.15 6.14
CA THR A 67 21.99 -6.30 6.22
C THR A 67 23.27 -6.02 5.44
N GLU A 68 24.21 -6.97 5.44
CA GLU A 68 25.46 -6.88 4.69
C GLU A 68 25.62 -8.12 3.81
N LEU A 69 26.01 -7.91 2.56
CA LEU A 69 26.41 -8.99 1.67
C LEU A 69 27.93 -9.16 1.75
N GLU A 70 28.38 -10.34 2.15
CA GLU A 70 29.78 -10.76 2.06
C GLU A 70 30.11 -11.21 0.64
N ASN A 71 31.18 -10.66 0.07
CA ASN A 71 31.72 -11.06 -1.22
C ASN A 71 32.76 -12.19 -1.05
N PRO A 72 33.05 -12.97 -2.11
CA PRO A 72 34.04 -14.05 -2.04
C PRO A 72 35.46 -13.61 -1.66
N ASP A 73 35.79 -12.33 -1.80
CA ASP A 73 37.09 -11.74 -1.40
C ASP A 73 37.14 -11.31 0.08
N GLY A 74 36.05 -11.54 0.84
CA GLY A 74 35.91 -11.18 2.24
C GLY A 74 35.49 -9.73 2.50
N SER A 75 35.27 -8.92 1.45
CA SER A 75 34.68 -7.59 1.61
C SER A 75 33.18 -7.67 1.87
N THR A 76 32.62 -6.74 2.64
CA THR A 76 31.17 -6.62 2.82
C THR A 76 30.63 -5.35 2.18
N ARG A 77 29.36 -5.38 1.74
CA ARG A 77 28.63 -4.19 1.30
C ARG A 77 27.24 -4.13 1.92
N PRO A 78 26.76 -2.94 2.34
CA PRO A 78 25.44 -2.80 2.92
C PRO A 78 24.36 -3.04 1.87
N LEU A 79 23.31 -3.76 2.25
CA LEU A 79 22.08 -3.96 1.50
C LEU A 79 20.87 -3.83 2.43
N TYR A 80 19.69 -3.76 1.84
CA TYR A 80 18.44 -3.71 2.56
C TYR A 80 17.48 -4.75 2.01
N LEU A 81 16.59 -5.24 2.87
CA LEU A 81 15.40 -5.92 2.40
C LEU A 81 14.41 -4.87 1.88
N HIS A 82 13.89 -5.10 0.67
CA HIS A 82 12.96 -4.17 0.05
C HIS A 82 11.64 -4.03 0.82
N THR A 83 11.10 -2.82 0.82
CA THR A 83 9.77 -2.50 1.37
C THR A 83 8.67 -2.67 0.32
N SER A 84 9.07 -2.74 -0.96
CA SER A 84 8.28 -3.00 -2.17
C SER A 84 9.24 -3.40 -3.32
N PRO A 85 8.84 -4.29 -4.25
CA PRO A 85 9.61 -4.62 -5.46
C PRO A 85 9.56 -3.55 -6.58
N GLU A 86 8.85 -2.44 -6.37
CA GLU A 86 8.48 -1.44 -7.38
C GLU A 86 9.64 -1.02 -8.29
N PHE A 87 10.78 -0.61 -7.74
CA PHE A 87 11.90 -0.10 -8.56
C PHE A 87 12.45 -1.18 -9.49
N ALA A 88 12.60 -2.42 -9.00
CA ALA A 88 13.08 -3.53 -9.81
C ALA A 88 12.07 -3.91 -10.90
N MET A 89 10.78 -3.89 -10.59
CA MET A 89 9.71 -4.18 -11.55
C MET A 89 9.61 -3.12 -12.64
N LYS A 90 9.80 -1.84 -12.30
CA LYS A 90 9.88 -0.75 -13.30
C LYS A 90 11.08 -0.88 -14.22
N LYS A 91 12.22 -1.38 -13.75
CA LYS A 91 13.36 -1.71 -14.64
C LYS A 91 13.01 -2.78 -15.67
N LEU A 92 12.14 -3.74 -15.33
CA LEU A 92 11.65 -4.74 -16.29
C LEU A 92 10.72 -4.12 -17.35
N LEU A 93 9.94 -3.09 -17.00
CA LEU A 93 9.18 -2.32 -17.99
C LEU A 93 10.10 -1.59 -18.97
N VAL A 94 11.17 -0.97 -18.46
CA VAL A 94 12.21 -0.33 -19.30
C VAL A 94 12.89 -1.38 -20.20
N ALA A 95 13.12 -2.59 -19.70
CA ALA A 95 13.69 -3.70 -20.47
C ALA A 95 12.76 -4.23 -21.57
N GLY A 96 11.48 -3.83 -21.58
CA GLY A 96 10.53 -4.10 -22.66
C GLY A 96 9.32 -4.95 -22.27
N GLU A 97 9.23 -5.46 -21.04
CA GLU A 97 8.03 -6.15 -20.58
C GLU A 97 6.86 -5.16 -20.50
N GLN A 98 5.70 -5.57 -20.99
CA GLN A 98 4.54 -4.69 -21.13
C GLN A 98 3.53 -4.90 -20.00
N ARG A 99 3.42 -6.12 -19.47
CA ARG A 99 2.43 -6.49 -18.46
C ARG A 99 3.04 -7.52 -17.52
N LEU A 100 3.42 -7.09 -16.34
CA LEU A 100 4.04 -7.95 -15.34
C LEU A 100 3.34 -7.86 -13.99
N PHE A 101 3.38 -8.95 -13.24
CA PHE A 101 2.95 -8.99 -11.84
C PHE A 101 3.90 -9.84 -11.01
N GLN A 102 3.93 -9.60 -9.71
CA GLN A 102 4.73 -10.38 -8.78
C GLN A 102 4.02 -10.51 -7.43
N PHE A 103 4.03 -11.72 -6.88
CA PHE A 103 3.80 -11.94 -5.45
C PHE A 103 5.15 -11.82 -4.72
N ALA A 104 5.40 -10.69 -4.07
CA ALA A 104 6.67 -10.39 -3.42
C ALA A 104 6.53 -10.45 -1.89
N PRO A 105 7.34 -11.27 -1.20
CA PRO A 105 7.60 -11.06 0.22
C PRO A 105 8.28 -9.69 0.40
N VAL A 106 7.70 -8.84 1.23
CA VAL A 106 8.21 -7.50 1.55
C VAL A 106 8.43 -7.35 3.05
N PHE A 107 9.35 -6.46 3.43
CA PHE A 107 9.84 -6.38 4.80
C PHE A 107 9.83 -4.94 5.29
N ARG A 108 9.16 -4.68 6.42
CA ARG A 108 9.03 -3.35 7.00
C ARG A 108 9.31 -3.41 8.50
N ASN A 109 10.40 -2.76 8.90
CA ASN A 109 10.91 -2.76 10.27
C ASN A 109 10.07 -1.82 11.16
N GLY A 110 9.59 -2.32 12.28
CA GLY A 110 8.74 -1.57 13.22
C GLY A 110 7.24 -1.61 12.91
N GLU A 111 6.81 -2.29 11.85
CA GLU A 111 5.40 -2.53 11.57
C GLU A 111 4.91 -3.79 12.31
N ARG A 112 4.07 -3.61 13.33
CA ARG A 112 3.32 -4.69 13.99
C ARG A 112 2.02 -4.18 14.57
N ALA A 113 0.91 -4.67 14.05
CA ALA A 113 -0.45 -4.35 14.51
C ALA A 113 -1.42 -5.47 14.10
N ALA A 114 -2.72 -5.31 14.35
CA ALA A 114 -3.72 -6.28 13.91
C ALA A 114 -3.67 -6.54 12.38
N THR A 115 -3.38 -5.51 11.58
CA THR A 115 -3.33 -5.52 10.12
C THR A 115 -1.93 -5.36 9.54
N HIS A 116 -0.89 -5.35 10.37
CA HIS A 116 0.50 -5.09 9.98
C HIS A 116 1.44 -6.14 10.58
N HIS A 117 2.40 -6.59 9.78
CA HIS A 117 3.36 -7.60 10.17
C HIS A 117 4.71 -7.28 9.53
N PRO A 118 5.86 -7.53 10.20
CA PRO A 118 7.16 -7.06 9.70
C PRO A 118 7.64 -7.74 8.40
N ALA A 119 7.05 -8.89 8.06
CA ALA A 119 7.24 -9.59 6.81
C ALA A 119 5.88 -10.07 6.28
N PHE A 120 5.50 -9.66 5.08
CA PHE A 120 4.17 -9.92 4.54
C PHE A 120 4.22 -10.07 3.01
N LEU A 121 3.15 -10.57 2.42
CA LEU A 121 3.04 -10.79 0.99
C LEU A 121 2.34 -9.60 0.34
N MET A 122 3.03 -8.96 -0.59
CA MET A 122 2.51 -7.91 -1.45
C MET A 122 2.31 -8.48 -2.86
N LEU A 123 1.26 -8.03 -3.53
CA LEU A 123 1.04 -8.26 -4.95
C LEU A 123 1.22 -6.93 -5.65
N GLU A 124 2.20 -6.84 -6.55
CA GLU A 124 2.33 -5.69 -7.44
C GLU A 124 2.10 -6.09 -8.88
N TRP A 125 1.54 -5.18 -9.68
CA TRP A 125 1.48 -5.35 -11.13
C TRP A 125 1.53 -4.02 -11.85
N TYR A 126 2.05 -4.06 -13.07
CA TYR A 126 2.24 -2.89 -13.91
C TYR A 126 1.82 -3.16 -15.35
N ARG A 127 1.32 -2.11 -16.01
CA ARG A 127 0.98 -2.12 -17.43
C ARG A 127 1.64 -0.94 -18.14
N ALA A 128 2.40 -1.21 -19.19
CA ALA A 128 2.79 -0.21 -20.17
C ALA A 128 1.60 0.19 -21.06
N GLY A 129 1.58 1.46 -21.48
CA GLY A 129 0.53 2.07 -22.30
C GLY A 129 -0.83 2.21 -21.60
N ALA A 130 -0.86 2.25 -20.27
CA ALA A 130 -2.08 2.31 -19.48
C ALA A 130 -2.01 3.40 -18.40
N ASP A 131 -3.18 3.84 -17.94
CA ASP A 131 -3.34 4.79 -16.84
C ASP A 131 -3.91 4.09 -15.59
N TYR A 132 -3.95 4.84 -14.49
CA TYR A 132 -4.54 4.41 -13.22
C TYR A 132 -5.99 3.89 -13.33
N ARG A 133 -6.79 4.40 -14.29
CA ARG A 133 -8.19 3.94 -14.48
C ARG A 133 -8.23 2.52 -15.01
N ARG A 134 -7.29 2.13 -15.86
CA ARG A 134 -7.18 0.74 -16.30
C ARG A 134 -6.84 -0.19 -15.13
N ILE A 135 -6.01 0.26 -14.21
CA ILE A 135 -5.65 -0.50 -13.01
C ILE A 135 -6.86 -0.64 -12.06
N MET A 136 -7.74 0.37 -11.96
CA MET A 136 -9.02 0.22 -11.22
C MET A 136 -9.87 -0.93 -11.79
N GLN A 137 -9.95 -1.06 -13.11
CA GLN A 137 -10.69 -2.14 -13.77
C GLN A 137 -10.04 -3.51 -13.55
N ASP A 138 -8.72 -3.57 -13.45
CA ASP A 138 -8.00 -4.80 -13.08
C ASP A 138 -8.39 -5.21 -11.65
N CYS A 139 -8.43 -4.28 -10.69
CA CYS A 139 -8.86 -4.57 -9.32
C CYS A 139 -10.26 -5.20 -9.29
N GLU A 140 -11.23 -4.61 -9.99
CA GLU A 140 -12.58 -5.19 -10.08
C GLU A 140 -12.59 -6.61 -10.65
N THR A 141 -11.89 -6.79 -11.77
CA THR A 141 -11.81 -8.08 -12.47
C THR A 141 -11.21 -9.15 -11.58
N LEU A 142 -10.10 -8.83 -10.92
CA LEU A 142 -9.36 -9.76 -10.07
C LEU A 142 -10.15 -10.11 -8.80
N LEU A 143 -10.76 -9.13 -8.12
CA LEU A 143 -11.55 -9.40 -6.91
C LEU A 143 -12.83 -10.19 -7.22
N ARG A 144 -13.51 -9.91 -8.34
CA ARG A 144 -14.65 -10.72 -8.79
C ARG A 144 -14.21 -12.13 -9.20
N GLY A 145 -13.03 -12.28 -9.79
CA GLY A 145 -12.41 -13.57 -10.11
C GLY A 145 -12.15 -14.42 -8.86
N ILE A 146 -11.63 -13.81 -7.79
CA ILE A 146 -11.49 -14.48 -6.49
C ILE A 146 -12.86 -14.92 -5.96
N ALA A 147 -13.87 -14.05 -6.01
CA ALA A 147 -15.20 -14.39 -5.53
C ALA A 147 -15.81 -15.58 -6.29
N ALA A 148 -15.65 -15.62 -7.62
CA ALA A 148 -16.10 -16.73 -8.44
C ALA A 148 -15.38 -18.04 -8.11
N ALA A 149 -14.06 -18.00 -7.91
CA ALA A 149 -13.24 -19.18 -7.64
C ALA A 149 -13.41 -19.74 -6.22
N THR A 150 -13.68 -18.87 -5.24
CA THR A 150 -13.73 -19.22 -3.82
C THR A 150 -15.14 -19.32 -3.25
N GLY A 151 -16.15 -18.81 -3.97
CA GLY A 151 -17.51 -18.62 -3.46
C GLY A 151 -17.62 -17.52 -2.39
N LYS A 152 -16.57 -16.72 -2.19
CA LYS A 152 -16.51 -15.65 -1.17
C LYS A 152 -16.51 -14.29 -1.85
N SER A 153 -17.69 -13.66 -1.95
CA SER A 153 -17.81 -12.30 -2.47
C SER A 153 -17.78 -11.21 -1.41
N VAL A 154 -18.12 -11.54 -0.15
CA VAL A 154 -18.24 -10.55 0.91
C VAL A 154 -16.97 -10.49 1.75
N LEU A 155 -16.24 -9.38 1.61
CA LEU A 155 -15.17 -8.96 2.50
C LEU A 155 -15.77 -8.52 3.83
N THR A 156 -15.16 -8.93 4.94
CA THR A 156 -15.65 -8.65 6.30
C THR A 156 -14.51 -8.24 7.22
N TRP A 157 -14.72 -7.18 7.99
CA TRP A 157 -13.80 -6.73 9.03
C TRP A 157 -14.53 -6.52 10.35
N GLN A 158 -13.97 -7.03 11.44
CA GLN A 158 -14.45 -6.71 12.78
C GLN A 158 -13.58 -5.63 13.39
N ARG A 159 -14.18 -4.46 13.63
CA ARG A 159 -13.50 -3.33 14.26
C ARG A 159 -13.22 -3.59 15.75
N PRO A 160 -12.31 -2.83 16.38
CA PRO A 160 -12.06 -2.92 17.82
C PRO A 160 -13.31 -2.71 18.69
N ASN A 161 -14.27 -1.89 18.23
CA ASN A 161 -15.57 -1.68 18.89
C ASN A 161 -16.57 -2.83 18.67
N LYS A 162 -16.15 -3.95 18.06
CA LYS A 162 -16.94 -5.15 17.69
C LYS A 162 -17.97 -4.93 16.58
N GLU A 163 -17.99 -3.76 15.96
CA GLU A 163 -18.81 -3.49 14.79
C GLU A 163 -18.30 -4.31 13.59
N THR A 164 -19.22 -4.95 12.86
CA THR A 164 -18.87 -5.77 11.70
C THR A 164 -19.13 -5.00 10.42
N MET A 165 -18.06 -4.64 9.72
CA MET A 165 -18.09 -4.00 8.41
C MET A 165 -18.10 -5.05 7.31
N ARG A 166 -18.80 -4.76 6.22
CA ARG A 166 -18.93 -5.67 5.07
C ARG A 166 -18.82 -4.90 3.77
N ALA A 167 -18.16 -5.50 2.78
CA ALA A 167 -18.10 -5.02 1.40
C ALA A 167 -18.28 -6.21 0.45
N ASP A 168 -19.35 -6.21 -0.36
CA ASP A 168 -19.59 -7.25 -1.35
C ASP A 168 -18.98 -6.84 -2.70
N VAL A 169 -17.95 -7.56 -3.14
CA VAL A 169 -17.22 -7.24 -4.38
C VAL A 169 -18.08 -7.40 -5.62
N MET A 170 -19.25 -8.05 -5.49
CA MET A 170 -20.21 -8.21 -6.58
C MET A 170 -21.10 -6.99 -6.80
N GLN A 171 -21.21 -6.09 -5.82
CA GLN A 171 -21.98 -4.85 -5.95
C GLN A 171 -21.28 -3.85 -6.89
N PRO A 172 -21.99 -2.80 -7.34
CA PRO A 172 -21.35 -1.65 -7.97
C PRO A 172 -20.35 -1.01 -7.01
N TRP A 173 -19.11 -0.82 -7.47
CA TRP A 173 -18.05 -0.20 -6.65
C TRP A 173 -18.29 1.29 -6.49
N GLN A 174 -17.80 1.83 -5.38
CA GLN A 174 -17.82 3.26 -5.09
C GLN A 174 -16.57 3.90 -5.69
N TYR A 175 -16.72 5.09 -6.26
CA TYR A 175 -15.62 5.93 -6.73
C TYR A 175 -15.81 7.29 -6.09
N LEU A 176 -14.85 7.69 -5.27
CA LEU A 176 -14.83 8.98 -4.60
C LEU A 176 -13.50 9.65 -4.88
N THR A 177 -13.54 10.92 -5.24
CA THR A 177 -12.34 11.75 -5.15
C THR A 177 -11.97 11.97 -3.68
N VAL A 178 -10.69 12.24 -3.40
CA VAL A 178 -10.26 12.63 -2.05
C VAL A 178 -11.05 13.84 -1.54
N HIS A 179 -11.29 14.82 -2.42
CA HIS A 179 -12.07 16.00 -2.08
C HIS A 179 -13.51 15.66 -1.67
N GLU A 180 -14.23 14.87 -2.47
CA GLU A 180 -15.60 14.44 -2.15
C GLU A 180 -15.65 13.63 -0.84
N ALA A 181 -14.63 12.81 -0.57
CA ALA A 181 -14.57 12.02 0.66
C ALA A 181 -14.37 12.90 1.90
N PHE A 182 -13.50 13.91 1.81
CA PHE A 182 -13.28 14.89 2.88
C PHE A 182 -14.53 15.74 3.13
N GLU A 183 -15.18 16.23 2.08
CA GLU A 183 -16.41 17.00 2.20
C GLU A 183 -17.51 16.15 2.84
N ARG A 184 -17.73 14.93 2.32
CA ARG A 184 -18.81 14.05 2.75
C ARG A 184 -18.66 13.53 4.17
N PHE A 185 -17.46 13.12 4.57
CA PHE A 185 -17.24 12.38 5.83
C PHE A 185 -16.62 13.23 6.94
N ALA A 186 -15.88 14.28 6.58
CA ALA A 186 -15.29 15.19 7.56
C ALA A 186 -15.99 16.55 7.61
N GLY A 187 -16.77 16.93 6.60
CA GLY A 187 -17.31 18.29 6.48
C GLY A 187 -16.23 19.33 6.17
N LEU A 188 -15.14 18.91 5.52
CA LEU A 188 -13.96 19.74 5.25
C LEU A 188 -13.81 19.97 3.73
N ASP A 189 -13.79 21.23 3.33
CA ASP A 189 -13.41 21.62 1.96
C ASP A 189 -11.89 21.53 1.81
N LEU A 190 -11.42 20.41 1.27
CA LEU A 190 -9.98 20.18 1.08
C LEU A 190 -9.39 21.08 -0.01
N ALA A 191 -10.17 21.46 -1.02
CA ALA A 191 -9.68 22.28 -2.12
C ALA A 191 -9.31 23.68 -1.63
N ALA A 192 -10.13 24.25 -0.74
CA ALA A 192 -9.83 25.52 -0.07
C ALA A 192 -8.53 25.48 0.76
N CYS A 193 -8.10 24.31 1.23
CA CYS A 193 -6.90 24.13 2.06
C CYS A 193 -5.61 23.92 1.24
N ILE A 194 -5.72 23.70 -0.07
CA ILE A 194 -4.56 23.59 -0.98
C ILE A 194 -4.12 24.98 -1.46
N GLY A 195 -5.06 25.93 -1.60
CA GLY A 195 -4.77 27.28 -2.09
C GLY A 195 -4.51 27.34 -3.60
N THR A 196 -3.87 28.43 -4.06
CA THR A 196 -3.59 28.66 -5.49
C THR A 196 -2.31 27.99 -6.00
N GLU A 197 -1.41 27.60 -5.09
CA GLU A 197 -0.12 26.96 -5.39
C GLU A 197 -0.16 25.48 -4.97
N PRO A 198 -0.39 24.53 -5.90
CA PRO A 198 -0.70 23.14 -5.54
C PRO A 198 0.42 22.38 -4.80
N LEU A 199 1.66 22.84 -4.93
CA LEU A 199 2.84 22.27 -4.26
C LEU A 199 3.17 22.96 -2.93
N SER A 200 2.42 23.98 -2.54
CA SER A 200 2.60 24.72 -1.29
C SER A 200 1.24 24.92 -0.61
N PRO A 201 0.70 23.87 0.01
CA PRO A 201 -0.66 23.89 0.54
C PRO A 201 -0.79 24.85 1.74
N ASP A 202 -1.97 25.46 1.90
CA ASP A 202 -2.22 26.50 2.90
C ASP A 202 -2.44 25.89 4.30
N LEU A 203 -1.37 25.88 5.10
CA LEU A 203 -1.39 25.41 6.48
C LEU A 203 -2.35 26.21 7.38
N ALA A 204 -2.49 27.52 7.15
CA ALA A 204 -3.38 28.33 7.98
C ALA A 204 -4.85 27.99 7.71
N ALA A 205 -5.22 27.83 6.44
CA ALA A 205 -6.54 27.35 6.05
C ALA A 205 -6.82 25.93 6.59
N MET A 206 -5.86 25.01 6.46
CA MET A 206 -6.02 23.65 6.98
C MET A 206 -6.20 23.61 8.51
N ARG A 207 -5.44 24.43 9.25
CA ARG A 207 -5.60 24.58 10.71
C ARG A 207 -6.98 25.09 11.08
N ALA A 208 -7.48 26.12 10.40
CA ALA A 208 -8.81 26.66 10.63
C ALA A 208 -9.90 25.63 10.33
N ALA A 209 -9.78 24.91 9.20
CA ALA A 209 -10.72 23.87 8.81
C ALA A 209 -10.75 22.72 9.81
N CYS A 210 -9.59 22.20 10.22
CA CYS A 210 -9.47 21.17 11.26
C CYS A 210 -10.11 21.60 12.59
N ALA A 211 -9.83 22.82 13.05
CA ALA A 211 -10.44 23.36 14.26
C ALA A 211 -11.98 23.44 14.15
N GLY A 212 -12.50 23.86 12.99
CA GLY A 212 -13.93 23.95 12.72
C GLY A 212 -14.67 22.61 12.79
N ILE A 213 -14.00 21.50 12.49
CA ILE A 213 -14.57 20.14 12.53
C ILE A 213 -14.19 19.35 13.80
N GLY A 214 -13.61 20.04 14.80
CA GLY A 214 -13.25 19.47 16.09
C GLY A 214 -12.02 18.55 16.07
N VAL A 215 -11.17 18.66 15.05
CA VAL A 215 -9.88 17.96 14.99
C VAL A 215 -8.85 18.73 15.79
N ARG A 216 -8.10 18.03 16.66
CA ARG A 216 -7.03 18.66 17.45
C ARG A 216 -5.99 19.27 16.53
N VAL A 217 -5.53 20.47 16.85
CA VAL A 217 -4.45 21.20 16.16
C VAL A 217 -3.40 21.62 17.18
N THR A 218 -2.13 21.52 16.83
CA THR A 218 -0.97 21.94 17.63
C THR A 218 0.01 22.76 16.80
N ASP A 219 0.81 23.60 17.45
CA ASP A 219 1.72 24.53 16.75
C ASP A 219 2.77 23.83 15.87
N GLY A 220 3.16 22.60 16.26
CA GLY A 220 4.11 21.77 15.53
C GLY A 220 3.50 20.95 14.40
N ASP A 221 2.18 20.94 14.23
CA ASP A 221 1.54 20.19 13.14
C ASP A 221 1.89 20.82 11.78
N SER A 222 2.42 19.99 10.89
CA SER A 222 2.51 20.29 9.46
C SER A 222 1.15 20.17 8.78
N TRP A 223 1.08 20.54 7.49
CA TRP A 223 -0.14 20.35 6.71
C TRP A 223 -0.48 18.86 6.58
N ASP A 224 0.54 18.03 6.31
CA ASP A 224 0.40 16.58 6.16
C ASP A 224 -0.07 15.92 7.46
N ASP A 225 0.44 16.33 8.63
CA ASP A 225 -0.01 15.82 9.92
C ASP A 225 -1.52 16.03 10.12
N LEU A 226 -2.04 17.20 9.73
CA LEU A 226 -3.46 17.53 9.82
C LEU A 226 -4.27 16.75 8.79
N TYR A 227 -3.77 16.64 7.56
CA TYR A 227 -4.41 15.86 6.51
C TYR A 227 -4.57 14.40 6.90
N PHE A 228 -3.49 13.75 7.32
CA PHE A 228 -3.53 12.35 7.75
C PHE A 228 -4.44 12.17 8.96
N ARG A 229 -4.44 13.11 9.92
CA ARG A 229 -5.37 13.06 11.05
C ARG A 229 -6.83 13.09 10.62
N VAL A 230 -7.20 14.00 9.71
CA VAL A 230 -8.57 14.06 9.16
C VAL A 230 -8.90 12.80 8.37
N ALA A 231 -7.98 12.36 7.50
CA ALA A 231 -8.16 11.18 6.67
C ALA A 231 -8.40 9.93 7.52
N LEU A 232 -7.52 9.65 8.49
CA LEU A 232 -7.57 8.47 9.34
C LEU A 232 -8.76 8.48 10.31
N ASP A 233 -9.04 9.62 10.95
CA ASP A 233 -10.04 9.68 12.02
C ASP A 233 -11.48 9.84 11.48
N LYS A 234 -11.64 10.54 10.34
CA LYS A 234 -12.97 10.93 9.84
C LYS A 234 -13.32 10.36 8.47
N VAL A 235 -12.36 10.09 7.59
CA VAL A 235 -12.64 9.67 6.21
C VAL A 235 -12.55 8.15 6.07
N GLU A 236 -11.37 7.57 6.31
CA GLU A 236 -11.07 6.14 6.14
C GLU A 236 -12.09 5.19 6.78
N PRO A 237 -12.62 5.46 8.00
CA PRO A 237 -13.64 4.60 8.61
C PRO A 237 -14.95 4.50 7.82
N HIS A 238 -15.19 5.34 6.82
CA HIS A 238 -16.41 5.31 6.03
C HIS A 238 -16.21 4.72 4.63
N LEU A 239 -14.98 4.39 4.25
CA LEU A 239 -14.65 3.91 2.91
C LEU A 239 -14.90 2.42 2.74
N GLY A 240 -15.47 2.05 1.60
CA GLY A 240 -15.63 0.65 1.22
C GLY A 240 -16.67 -0.09 2.07
N ILE A 241 -17.74 0.59 2.50
CA ILE A 241 -18.87 -0.02 3.22
C ILE A 241 -19.98 -0.39 2.22
N GLY A 242 -20.47 -1.62 2.29
CA GLY A 242 -21.45 -2.20 1.37
C GLY A 242 -20.83 -2.74 0.08
N ALA A 243 -19.92 -1.97 -0.53
CA ALA A 243 -19.14 -2.33 -1.71
C ALA A 243 -17.71 -1.78 -1.57
N PRO A 244 -16.70 -2.34 -2.27
CA PRO A 244 -15.36 -1.74 -2.32
C PRO A 244 -15.39 -0.30 -2.84
N CYS A 245 -14.46 0.52 -2.37
CA CYS A 245 -14.35 1.93 -2.73
C CYS A 245 -12.96 2.25 -3.29
N ILE A 246 -12.94 2.88 -4.46
CA ILE A 246 -11.77 3.53 -5.03
C ILE A 246 -11.78 4.98 -4.55
N LEU A 247 -10.79 5.36 -3.74
CA LEU A 247 -10.50 6.74 -3.39
C LEU A 247 -9.44 7.26 -4.36
N HIS A 248 -9.71 8.32 -5.14
CA HIS A 248 -8.82 8.74 -6.22
C HIS A 248 -8.64 10.26 -6.32
N ASP A 249 -7.78 10.69 -7.25
CA ASP A 249 -7.48 12.10 -7.53
C ASP A 249 -6.95 12.84 -6.28
N TYR A 250 -5.82 12.37 -5.76
CA TYR A 250 -5.16 12.95 -4.60
C TYR A 250 -4.61 14.34 -4.93
N PRO A 251 -4.55 15.27 -3.97
CA PRO A 251 -3.79 16.51 -4.14
C PRO A 251 -2.36 16.23 -4.62
N ILE A 252 -1.80 17.05 -5.50
CA ILE A 252 -0.47 16.78 -6.08
C ILE A 252 0.65 16.75 -5.03
N HIS A 253 0.51 17.46 -3.91
CA HIS A 253 1.48 17.34 -2.82
C HIS A 253 1.42 15.95 -2.13
N GLN A 254 0.33 15.19 -2.29
CA GLN A 254 0.18 13.78 -1.91
C GLN A 254 0.41 12.83 -3.10
N ALA A 255 1.09 13.26 -4.17
CA ALA A 255 1.26 12.44 -5.38
C ALA A 255 2.13 11.19 -5.18
N ALA A 256 2.97 11.13 -4.15
CA ALA A 256 4.01 10.10 -4.01
C ALA A 256 4.79 9.95 -5.34
N LEU A 257 4.72 8.80 -5.99
CA LEU A 257 5.40 8.48 -7.26
C LEU A 257 4.49 8.62 -8.49
N SER A 258 3.29 9.19 -8.30
CA SER A 258 2.33 9.47 -9.35
C SER A 258 2.69 10.72 -10.16
N ARG A 259 2.30 10.71 -11.43
CA ARG A 259 2.30 11.89 -12.30
C ARG A 259 1.08 12.80 -12.04
N PRO A 260 1.18 14.11 -12.35
CA PRO A 260 0.02 15.00 -12.35
C PRO A 260 -1.04 14.59 -13.37
N LYS A 261 -2.31 14.88 -13.09
CA LYS A 261 -3.39 14.77 -14.09
C LYS A 261 -3.19 15.81 -15.19
N LYS A 262 -3.40 15.40 -16.44
CA LYS A 262 -3.24 16.26 -17.62
C LYS A 262 -4.13 17.51 -17.58
N ASP A 263 -5.40 17.35 -17.23
CA ASP A 263 -6.39 18.43 -17.24
C ASP A 263 -6.55 19.15 -15.89
N ALA A 264 -5.91 18.63 -14.83
CA ALA A 264 -5.94 19.18 -13.48
C ALA A 264 -4.60 18.94 -12.75
N PRO A 265 -3.53 19.67 -13.10
CA PRO A 265 -2.17 19.39 -12.59
C PRO A 265 -2.00 19.55 -11.07
N HIS A 266 -2.99 20.13 -10.38
CA HIS A 266 -3.06 20.20 -8.93
C HIS A 266 -3.50 18.87 -8.27
N LEU A 267 -3.85 17.87 -9.09
CA LEU A 267 -4.22 16.52 -8.68
C LEU A 267 -3.27 15.51 -9.30
N ALA A 268 -3.08 14.39 -8.62
CA ALA A 268 -2.29 13.24 -9.06
C ALA A 268 -3.17 12.14 -9.64
N GLU A 269 -2.65 11.41 -10.63
CA GLU A 269 -3.25 10.16 -11.12
C GLU A 269 -2.95 9.01 -10.15
N ARG A 270 -3.47 9.13 -8.92
CA ARG A 270 -3.31 8.17 -7.81
C ARG A 270 -4.69 7.69 -7.36
N PHE A 271 -4.77 6.43 -6.96
CA PHE A 271 -5.92 5.92 -6.22
C PHE A 271 -5.51 4.90 -5.16
N GLU A 272 -6.36 4.76 -4.14
CA GLU A 272 -6.31 3.69 -3.16
C GLU A 272 -7.60 2.88 -3.21
N LEU A 273 -7.48 1.56 -2.98
CA LEU A 273 -8.61 0.65 -2.87
C LEU A 273 -8.90 0.36 -1.40
N TYR A 274 -10.12 0.66 -0.98
CA TYR A 274 -10.62 0.39 0.36
C TYR A 274 -11.73 -0.65 0.38
N ALA A 275 -11.73 -1.48 1.41
CA ALA A 275 -12.87 -2.31 1.78
C ALA A 275 -13.00 -2.37 3.30
N CYS A 276 -14.22 -2.20 3.81
CA CYS A 276 -14.51 -2.25 5.24
C CYS A 276 -13.73 -1.22 6.10
N GLY A 277 -13.35 -0.08 5.50
CA GLY A 277 -12.47 0.92 6.12
C GLY A 277 -11.03 0.45 6.30
N VAL A 278 -10.57 -0.49 5.48
CA VAL A 278 -9.18 -0.97 5.44
C VAL A 278 -8.63 -0.74 4.04
N GLU A 279 -7.49 -0.04 3.96
CA GLU A 279 -6.71 0.11 2.73
C GLU A 279 -6.15 -1.25 2.27
N LEU A 280 -6.52 -1.66 1.07
CA LEU A 280 -6.06 -2.88 0.41
C LEU A 280 -4.95 -2.63 -0.60
N ALA A 281 -4.97 -1.50 -1.29
CA ALA A 281 -3.99 -1.21 -2.34
C ALA A 281 -3.80 0.29 -2.57
N ASN A 282 -2.63 0.66 -3.08
CA ASN A 282 -2.27 2.01 -3.53
C ASN A 282 -1.69 1.93 -4.95
N ALA A 283 -2.12 2.81 -5.84
CA ALA A 283 -1.90 2.72 -7.27
C ALA A 283 -1.70 4.09 -7.90
N PHE A 284 -0.97 4.13 -9.02
CA PHE A 284 -0.68 5.37 -9.71
C PHE A 284 -0.41 5.16 -11.21
N SER A 285 -0.71 6.18 -12.01
CA SER A 285 0.00 6.37 -13.27
C SER A 285 1.40 6.87 -12.95
N GLU A 286 2.42 6.20 -13.48
CA GLU A 286 3.80 6.35 -13.04
C GLU A 286 4.42 7.69 -13.44
N LEU A 287 5.22 8.26 -12.54
CA LEU A 287 6.17 9.31 -12.90
C LEU A 287 7.31 8.71 -13.73
N THR A 288 7.42 9.12 -14.99
CA THR A 288 8.47 8.67 -15.91
C THR A 288 9.65 9.65 -16.03
N ASP A 289 9.52 10.86 -15.49
CA ASP A 289 10.59 11.88 -15.51
C ASP A 289 11.65 11.59 -14.44
N ALA A 290 12.84 11.19 -14.90
CA ALA A 290 13.96 10.83 -14.03
C ALA A 290 14.51 12.00 -13.20
N ASN A 291 14.46 13.23 -13.70
CA ASN A 291 14.97 14.40 -12.98
C ASN A 291 14.02 14.78 -11.84
N GLU A 292 12.73 14.78 -12.12
CA GLU A 292 11.70 14.98 -11.11
C GLU A 292 11.71 13.86 -10.07
N GLN A 293 11.89 12.60 -10.52
CA GLN A 293 12.00 11.46 -9.61
C GLN A 293 13.21 11.60 -8.66
N ARG A 294 14.38 11.98 -9.18
CA ARG A 294 15.56 12.27 -8.34
C ARG A 294 15.28 13.38 -7.34
N ARG A 295 14.64 14.47 -7.78
CA ARG A 295 14.31 15.61 -6.91
C ARG A 295 13.42 15.16 -5.74
N ARG A 296 12.40 14.35 -6.00
CA ARG A 296 11.51 13.79 -4.96
C ARG A 296 12.27 12.89 -4.01
N PHE A 297 13.08 11.95 -4.52
CA PHE A 297 13.90 11.08 -3.69
C PHE A 297 14.87 11.82 -2.78
N ALA A 298 15.52 12.88 -3.28
CA ALA A 298 16.41 13.70 -2.46
C ALA A 298 15.66 14.45 -1.35
N ALA A 299 14.46 14.96 -1.65
CA ALA A 299 13.60 15.61 -0.66
C ALA A 299 13.13 14.62 0.42
N ASP A 300 12.66 13.44 0.00
CA ASP A 300 12.17 12.38 0.89
C ASP A 300 13.27 11.87 1.83
N MET A 301 14.49 11.67 1.31
CA MET A 301 15.63 11.27 2.14
C MET A 301 16.10 12.38 3.08
N THR A 302 16.01 13.64 2.65
CA THR A 302 16.26 14.79 3.54
C THR A 302 15.24 14.81 4.69
N LEU A 303 13.95 14.65 4.40
CA LEU A 303 12.89 14.57 5.40
C LEU A 303 13.12 13.36 6.33
N LYS A 304 13.44 12.19 5.78
CA LYS A 304 13.74 10.99 6.56
C LYS A 304 14.90 11.20 7.54
N ARG A 305 15.98 11.83 7.07
CA ARG A 305 17.14 12.18 7.90
C ARG A 305 16.76 13.12 9.04
N GLN A 306 15.89 14.10 8.78
CA GLN A 306 15.38 15.04 9.79
C GLN A 306 14.50 14.34 10.83
N LEU A 307 13.58 13.46 10.39
CA LEU A 307 12.63 12.78 11.27
C LEU A 307 13.24 11.65 12.09
N TYR A 308 14.16 10.88 11.51
CA TYR A 308 14.63 9.61 12.07
C TYR A 308 16.15 9.52 12.26
N GLY A 309 16.92 10.53 11.82
CA GLY A 309 18.37 10.58 12.00
C GLY A 309 19.17 9.73 11.01
N TYR A 310 18.54 9.14 9.99
CA TYR A 310 19.18 8.37 8.93
C TYR A 310 18.41 8.49 7.61
N ASP A 311 19.08 8.16 6.49
CA ASP A 311 18.52 8.09 5.14
C ASP A 311 18.85 6.74 4.50
N TYR A 312 18.34 6.52 3.28
CA TYR A 312 18.67 5.39 2.43
C TYR A 312 19.38 5.87 1.17
N PRO A 313 20.25 5.03 0.57
CA PRO A 313 20.86 5.39 -0.71
C PRO A 313 19.77 5.43 -1.80
N ILE A 314 19.94 6.37 -2.71
CA ILE A 314 19.14 6.44 -3.93
C ILE A 314 19.64 5.34 -4.89
N ASP A 315 18.72 4.61 -5.52
CA ASP A 315 19.05 3.62 -6.54
C ASP A 315 19.41 4.34 -7.86
N GLU A 316 20.70 4.55 -8.07
CA GLU A 316 21.23 5.20 -9.28
C GLU A 316 20.98 4.38 -10.56
N ASP A 317 20.90 3.06 -10.45
CA ASP A 317 20.58 2.17 -11.58
C ASP A 317 19.10 2.30 -11.98
N PHE A 318 18.19 2.46 -10.99
CA PHE A 318 16.81 2.79 -11.27
C PHE A 318 16.65 4.15 -11.96
N LEU A 319 17.36 5.18 -11.49
CA LEU A 319 17.32 6.49 -12.15
C LEU A 319 17.90 6.44 -13.58
N ALA A 320 18.95 5.65 -13.81
CA ALA A 320 19.47 5.41 -15.16
C ALA A 320 18.44 4.69 -16.06
N ALA A 321 17.69 3.72 -15.51
CA ALA A 321 16.61 3.06 -16.24
C ALA A 321 15.48 4.03 -16.61
N LEU A 322 15.08 4.93 -15.71
CA LEU A 322 14.10 5.99 -16.01
C LEU A 322 14.62 6.91 -17.13
N GLN A 323 15.89 7.31 -17.08
CA GLN A 323 16.53 8.12 -18.12
C GLN A 323 16.60 7.41 -19.47
N HIS A 324 16.77 6.08 -19.48
CA HIS A 324 16.72 5.28 -20.70
C HIS A 324 15.33 5.35 -21.36
N GLY A 325 14.29 5.36 -20.54
CA GLY A 325 12.90 5.57 -20.96
C GLY A 325 11.97 4.55 -20.35
N LEU A 326 11.39 4.89 -19.19
CA LEU A 326 10.22 4.18 -18.70
C LEU A 326 9.04 4.51 -19.62
N PRO A 327 8.37 3.51 -20.22
CA PRO A 327 7.19 3.79 -21.04
C PRO A 327 6.11 4.44 -20.18
N ASP A 328 5.17 5.14 -20.82
CA ASP A 328 3.94 5.53 -20.14
C ASP A 328 3.30 4.29 -19.53
N CYS A 329 3.04 4.28 -18.23
CA CYS A 329 2.58 3.10 -17.53
C CYS A 329 1.84 3.45 -16.23
N ALA A 330 1.15 2.45 -15.69
CA ALA A 330 0.50 2.51 -14.40
C ALA A 330 0.78 1.23 -13.61
N GLY A 331 0.88 1.40 -12.30
CA GLY A 331 1.20 0.36 -11.34
C GLY A 331 0.34 0.41 -10.09
N ILE A 332 0.44 -0.64 -9.29
CA ILE A 332 -0.26 -0.77 -8.02
C ILE A 332 0.44 -1.78 -7.12
N ALA A 333 0.37 -1.51 -5.82
CA ALA A 333 0.73 -2.43 -4.76
C ALA A 333 -0.51 -2.80 -3.92
N LEU A 334 -0.81 -4.10 -3.83
CA LEU A 334 -1.91 -4.66 -3.06
C LEU A 334 -1.38 -5.51 -1.91
N GLY A 335 -1.88 -5.26 -0.70
CA GLY A 335 -1.59 -6.07 0.49
C GLY A 335 -2.36 -7.38 0.46
N VAL A 336 -1.73 -8.47 0.03
CA VAL A 336 -2.39 -9.78 -0.11
C VAL A 336 -2.91 -10.26 1.24
N ASP A 337 -2.10 -10.12 2.29
CA ASP A 337 -2.49 -10.59 3.62
C ASP A 337 -3.73 -9.86 4.14
N ARG A 338 -3.83 -8.53 3.94
CA ARG A 338 -5.04 -7.76 4.30
C ARG A 338 -6.25 -8.23 3.49
N LEU A 339 -6.09 -8.46 2.19
CA LEU A 339 -7.18 -9.00 1.36
C LEU A 339 -7.67 -10.37 1.88
N ILE A 340 -6.76 -11.28 2.22
CA ILE A 340 -7.13 -12.59 2.78
C ILE A 340 -7.78 -12.44 4.16
N MET A 341 -7.29 -11.52 5.01
CA MET A 341 -7.94 -11.24 6.29
C MET A 341 -9.40 -10.88 6.09
N LEU A 342 -9.69 -9.96 5.17
CA LEU A 342 -11.07 -9.54 4.90
C LEU A 342 -11.92 -10.65 4.28
N LEU A 343 -11.37 -11.45 3.35
CA LEU A 343 -12.07 -12.61 2.78
C LEU A 343 -12.41 -13.68 3.83
N ALA A 344 -11.51 -13.87 4.80
CA ALA A 344 -11.67 -14.83 5.89
C ALA A 344 -12.53 -14.30 7.06
N GLY A 345 -12.71 -12.98 7.16
CA GLY A 345 -13.25 -12.34 8.37
C GLY A 345 -12.30 -12.45 9.57
N ALA A 346 -10.99 -12.55 9.32
CA ALA A 346 -9.97 -12.65 10.36
C ALA A 346 -9.78 -11.30 11.06
N SER A 347 -9.53 -11.33 12.37
CA SER A 347 -9.33 -10.13 13.20
C SER A 347 -7.86 -9.68 13.25
N ARG A 348 -6.95 -10.62 12.96
CA ARG A 348 -5.51 -10.42 13.01
C ARG A 348 -4.81 -11.07 11.82
N ILE A 349 -3.75 -10.43 11.34
CA ILE A 349 -2.95 -10.89 10.20
C ILE A 349 -2.32 -12.26 10.45
N GLU A 350 -1.95 -12.61 11.68
CA GLU A 350 -1.35 -13.91 12.01
C GLU A 350 -2.32 -15.09 11.79
N GLU A 351 -3.63 -14.83 11.68
CA GLU A 351 -4.65 -15.84 11.37
C GLU A 351 -4.61 -16.31 9.91
N VAL A 352 -3.97 -15.53 9.02
CA VAL A 352 -3.88 -15.80 7.58
C VAL A 352 -2.46 -16.05 7.08
N LEU A 353 -1.48 -16.01 7.99
CA LEU A 353 -0.07 -16.36 7.74
C LEU A 353 0.19 -17.82 8.08
N TRP A 354 0.85 -18.53 7.16
CA TRP A 354 1.33 -19.89 7.42
C TRP A 354 2.28 -19.91 8.62
N LEU A 355 3.24 -18.99 8.62
CA LEU A 355 4.29 -18.84 9.62
C LEU A 355 4.48 -17.34 9.94
N PRO A 356 3.96 -16.81 11.06
CA PRO A 356 4.25 -15.44 11.47
C PRO A 356 5.69 -15.34 12.03
N VAL A 357 6.26 -14.13 11.98
CA VAL A 357 7.52 -13.81 12.65
C VAL A 357 7.24 -13.79 14.14
N SER A 358 7.99 -14.61 14.88
CA SER A 358 7.87 -14.77 16.33
C SER A 358 7.88 -13.42 17.07
N GLU A 359 7.12 -13.37 18.17
CA GLU A 359 7.16 -12.27 19.14
C GLU A 359 8.36 -12.37 20.08
#